data_AF-A0A2W4MFA0-F1
#
_entry.id   AF-A0A2W4MFA0-F1
#
_cell.length_a   1.000
_cell.length_b   1.000
_cell.length_c   1.000
_cell.angle_alpha   90.00
_cell.angle_beta   90.00
_cell.angle_gamma   90.00
#
_symmetry.space_group_name_H-M   'P 1'
#
loop_
_entity.id
_entity.type
_entity.pdbx_description
1 polymer ?
#
loop_
_entity_poly.entity_id
_entity_poly.type
_entity_poly.pdbx_seq_one_letter_code
_entity_poly.pdbx_strand_id
1 'polypeptide(L)' 'MCDTFVALSDVTADGQVIFGKNSDRPIFDCQPLRFTPRTTGQAGRPIQLEHVTPP' A
#
# COMPACT_ATOMS: atom_id res chain seq x y z
N MET A 1 -7.31 -3.50 12.29
CA MET A 1 -6.51 -2.26 12.43
C MET A 1 -5.15 -2.60 11.88
N CYS A 2 -4.80 -2.13 10.69
CA CYS A 2 -3.54 -2.54 10.06
C CYS A 2 -2.32 -1.92 10.74
N ASP A 3 -1.18 -2.60 10.67
CA ASP A 3 0.13 -2.12 11.06
C ASP A 3 0.92 -1.69 9.82
N THR A 4 1.94 -0.87 10.04
CA THR A 4 2.84 -0.39 8.99
C THR A 4 4.25 -0.28 9.55
N PHE A 5 5.22 -0.76 8.79
CA PHE A 5 6.63 -0.75 9.15
C PHE A 5 7.47 -0.21 7.99
N VAL A 6 8.56 0.47 8.35
CA VAL A 6 9.59 0.92 7.41
C VAL A 6 10.93 0.48 7.95
N ALA A 7 11.69 -0.26 7.15
CA ALA A 7 13.09 -0.53 7.39
C ALA A 7 13.91 0.27 6.39
N LEU A 8 14.73 1.19 6.91
CA LEU A 8 15.62 2.00 6.09
C LEU A 8 16.87 1.19 5.70
N SER A 9 17.59 1.67 4.68
CA SER A 9 18.72 0.95 4.09
C SER A 9 19.85 0.65 5.07
N ASP A 10 20.00 1.44 6.13
CA ASP A 10 21.03 1.26 7.16
C ASP A 10 20.74 0.11 8.13
N VAL A 11 19.51 -0.41 8.13
CA VAL A 11 19.06 -1.50 9.00
C VAL A 11 18.69 -2.78 8.25
N THR A 12 18.80 -2.81 6.92
CA THR A 12 18.53 -3.99 6.09
C THR A 12 19.83 -4.65 5.60
N ALA A 13 19.84 -5.98 5.51
CA ALA A 13 21.04 -6.76 5.22
C ALA A 13 21.63 -6.49 3.82
N ASP A 14 20.80 -6.05 2.88
CA ASP A 14 21.14 -5.79 1.49
C ASP A 14 21.07 -4.31 1.10
N GLY A 15 20.84 -3.42 2.08
CA GLY A 15 20.72 -1.99 1.85
C GLY A 15 19.44 -1.55 1.13
N GLN A 16 18.46 -2.45 0.93
CA GLN A 16 17.17 -2.08 0.33
C GLN A 16 16.25 -1.42 1.35
N VAL A 17 15.47 -0.43 0.93
CA VAL A 17 14.38 0.11 1.76
C VAL A 17 13.19 -0.83 1.66
N ILE A 18 12.65 -1.26 2.80
CA ILE A 18 11.47 -2.13 2.87
C ILE A 18 10.29 -1.34 3.45
N PHE A 19 9.18 -1.30 2.72
CA PHE A 19 7.89 -0.83 3.22
C PHE A 19 6.96 -2.03 3.41
N GLY A 20 6.56 -2.28 4.66
CA GLY A 20 5.69 -3.38 5.03
C GLY A 20 4.34 -2.89 5.54
N LYS A 21 3.25 -3.51 5.09
CA LYS A 21 1.89 -3.28 5.59
C LYS A 21 1.12 -4.60 5.60
N ASN A 22 0.55 -4.99 6.74
CA ASN A 22 -0.46 -6.07 6.77
C ASN A 22 -1.82 -5.53 6.33
N SER A 23 -2.63 -6.41 5.77
CA SER A 23 -4.03 -6.14 5.46
C SER A 23 -4.90 -7.01 6.35
N ASP A 24 -5.33 -6.47 7.49
CA ASP A 24 -6.34 -7.14 8.33
C ASP A 24 -7.64 -7.25 7.56
N ARG A 25 -8.19 -8.47 7.49
CA ARG A 25 -9.35 -8.77 6.63
C ARG A 25 -10.36 -9.65 7.36
N PRO A 26 -11.66 -9.53 7.03
CA PRO A 26 -12.66 -10.53 7.39
C PRO A 26 -12.35 -11.91 6.82
N ILE A 27 -12.95 -12.95 7.40
CA ILE A 27 -12.82 -14.33 6.91
C ILE A 27 -13.39 -14.41 5.48
N PHE A 28 -12.68 -15.11 4.59
CA PHE A 28 -13.03 -15.34 3.18
C PHE A 28 -12.82 -14.16 2.21
N ASP A 29 -11.98 -13.17 2.55
CA ASP A 29 -11.53 -12.16 1.58
C ASP A 29 -10.25 -12.60 0.83
N CYS A 30 -10.31 -12.69 -0.50
CA CYS A 30 -9.21 -13.16 -1.35
C CYS A 30 -8.20 -12.05 -1.69
N GLN A 31 -6.92 -12.40 -1.88
CA GLN A 31 -5.83 -11.46 -2.20
C GLN A 31 -5.24 -11.72 -3.60
N PRO A 32 -5.91 -11.33 -4.69
CA PRO A 32 -5.38 -11.55 -6.03
C PRO A 32 -4.24 -10.58 -6.36
N LEU A 33 -3.14 -11.10 -6.90
CA LEU A 33 -2.10 -10.27 -7.52
C LEU A 33 -2.59 -9.84 -8.90
N ARG A 34 -2.77 -8.53 -9.11
CA ARG A 34 -3.21 -7.94 -10.38
C ARG A 34 -2.19 -6.92 -10.88
N PHE A 35 -1.92 -6.96 -12.18
CA PHE A 35 -1.17 -5.92 -12.86
C PHE A 35 -2.13 -4.86 -13.41
N THR A 36 -1.86 -3.59 -13.10
CA THR A 36 -2.60 -2.45 -13.64
C THR A 36 -1.61 -1.53 -14.35
N PRO A 37 -1.78 -1.28 -15.67
CA PRO A 37 -0.91 -0.35 -16.39
C PRO A 37 -0.92 1.04 -15.77
N ARG A 38 0.18 1.78 -15.95
CA ARG A 38 0.26 3.17 -15.51
C ARG A 38 -0.87 3.99 -16.14
N THR A 39 -1.58 4.75 -15.32
CA THR A 39 -2.54 5.77 -15.74
C THR A 39 -2.10 7.14 -15.27
N THR A 40 -2.36 8.19 -16.05
CA THR A 40 -2.20 9.58 -15.60
C THR A 40 -3.46 10.04 -14.88
N GLY A 41 -3.31 10.47 -13.63
CA GLY A 41 -4.37 11.15 -12.89
C GLY A 41 -4.36 12.66 -13.17
N GLN A 42 -5.52 13.30 -13.06
CA GLN A 42 -5.57 14.77 -13.00
C GLN A 42 -5.04 15.22 -11.63
N ALA A 43 -4.18 16.24 -11.61
CA ALA A 43 -3.71 16.84 -10.37
C ALA A 43 -4.91 17.33 -9.52
N GLY A 44 -4.89 17.03 -8.22
CA GLY A 44 -5.99 17.37 -7.31
C GLY A 44 -7.23 16.49 -7.44
N ARG A 45 -7.20 15.41 -8.24
CA ARG A 45 -8.28 14.43 -8.24
C ARG A 45 -8.24 13.63 -6.93
N PRO A 46 -9.34 13.58 -6.16
CA PRO A 46 -9.41 12.77 -4.94
C PRO A 46 -9.20 11.29 -5.27
N ILE A 47 -8.40 10.62 -4.44
CA ILE A 47 -8.18 9.17 -4.55
C ILE A 47 -9.13 8.49 -3.57
N GLN A 48 -10.00 7.61 -4.06
CA GLN A 48 -10.83 6.80 -3.18
C GLN A 48 -9.95 5.76 -2.49
N LEU A 49 -9.79 5.88 -1.17
CA LEU A 49 -9.22 4.82 -0.34
C LEU A 49 -10.33 3.89 0.14
N GLU A 50 -9.93 2.79 0.78
CA GLU A 50 -10.87 1.77 1.25
C GLU A 50 -11.97 2.34 2.16
N HIS A 51 -11.63 3.30 3.04
CA HIS A 51 -12.58 3.85 4.02
C HIS A 51 -12.79 5.36 3.91
N VAL A 52 -11.92 6.09 3.21
CA VAL A 52 -11.97 7.55 3.14
C VAL A 52 -11.58 8.06 1.77
N THR A 53 -12.14 9.20 1.38
CA THR A 53 -11.68 9.97 0.23
C THR A 53 -11.08 11.27 0.78
N PRO A 54 -9.75 11.42 0.84
CA PRO A 54 -9.14 12.68 1.23
C PRO A 54 -9.41 13.76 0.16
N PRO A 55 -9.47 15.05 0.57
CA PRO A 55 -9.69 16.18 -0.33
C PRO A 55 -8.61 16.31 -1.41
#